data_AF-A0A848P8K9-F1
#
_entry.id   AF-A0A848P8K9-F1
#
_cell.length_a   1.000
_cell.length_b   1.000
_cell.length_c   1.000
_cell.angle_alpha   90.00
_cell.angle_beta   90.00
_cell.angle_gamma   90.00
#
_symmetry.space_group_name_H-M   'P 1'
#
loop_
_entity.id
_entity.type
_entity.pdbx_description
1 polymer ?
#
loop_
_entity_poly.entity_id
_entity_poly.type
_entity_poly.pdbx_seq_one_letter_code
_entity_poly.pdbx_strand_id
1 'polypeptide(L)'
;MPVLLEHIDAIARKLRRDVLYLEFLRAKPPHREDHKTFESRKLILDWLDGEGIGWRECAPIASETMMRSYAGEVYLDVPFDRRNALYRKVQAFLEHPDGTMKFSDVGFYIVPLELAMKNAHHDEPGFWERWAEDF
;
A
#
# COMPACT_ATOMS: atom_id res chain seq x y z
N MET A 1 21.88 -0.92 -0.46
CA MET A 1 21.61 -1.79 0.70
C MET A 1 20.22 -2.38 0.53
N PRO A 2 20.00 -3.66 0.89
CA PRO A 2 18.64 -4.20 0.94
C PRO A 2 17.81 -3.40 1.95
N VAL A 3 16.58 -3.06 1.59
CA VAL A 3 15.63 -2.35 2.45
C VAL A 3 14.50 -3.33 2.75
N LEU A 4 14.20 -3.51 4.04
CA LEU A 4 13.04 -4.28 4.46
C LEU A 4 11.82 -3.36 4.46
N LEU A 5 10.89 -3.61 3.54
CA LEU A 5 9.63 -2.89 3.49
C LEU A 5 8.62 -3.54 4.42
N GLU A 6 7.90 -2.72 5.17
CA GLU A 6 6.82 -3.17 6.04
C GLU A 6 5.58 -3.52 5.21
N HIS A 7 4.95 -4.65 5.49
CA HIS A 7 3.71 -5.05 4.84
C HIS A 7 2.54 -4.14 5.24
N ILE A 8 1.69 -3.77 4.29
CA ILE A 8 0.58 -2.84 4.53
C ILE A 8 -0.37 -3.31 5.64
N ASP A 9 -0.60 -4.62 5.79
CA ASP A 9 -1.38 -5.17 6.89
C ASP A 9 -0.67 -5.07 8.24
N ALA A 10 0.66 -5.20 8.29
CA ALA A 10 1.42 -4.91 9.51
C ALA A 10 1.34 -3.43 9.89
N ILE A 11 1.36 -2.51 8.91
CA ILE A 11 1.14 -1.08 9.15
C ILE A 11 -0.24 -0.85 9.78
N ALA A 12 -1.28 -1.47 9.22
CA ALA A 12 -2.64 -1.36 9.74
C ALA A 12 -2.75 -1.84 11.20
N ARG A 13 -2.15 -3.01 11.52
CA ARG A 13 -2.12 -3.54 12.89
C ARG A 13 -1.40 -2.61 13.85
N LYS A 14 -0.22 -2.08 13.48
CA LYS A 14 0.55 -1.15 14.32
C LYS A 14 -0.19 0.15 14.61
N LEU A 15 -0.87 0.71 13.61
CA LEU A 15 -1.65 1.94 13.77
C LEU A 15 -3.04 1.70 14.35
N ARG A 16 -3.47 0.43 14.44
CA ARG A 16 -4.80 0.02 14.91
C ARG A 16 -5.94 0.74 14.19
N ARG A 17 -5.83 0.87 12.87
CA ARG A 17 -6.84 1.49 12.01
C ARG A 17 -6.78 0.94 10.59
N ASP A 18 -7.83 1.21 9.84
CA ASP A 18 -7.81 1.04 8.38
C ASP A 18 -6.74 1.94 7.77
N VAL A 19 -6.06 1.42 6.75
CA VAL A 19 -4.99 2.13 6.04
C VAL A 19 -5.28 2.21 4.57
N LEU A 20 -4.76 3.27 3.95
CA LEU A 20 -4.88 3.53 2.53
C LEU A 20 -3.56 3.20 1.85
N TYR A 21 -3.63 2.56 0.68
CA TYR A 21 -2.42 2.30 -0.10
C TYR A 21 -2.69 2.28 -1.60
N LEU A 22 -1.63 2.52 -2.36
CA LEU A 22 -1.62 2.53 -3.81
C LEU A 22 -0.90 1.31 -4.36
N GLU A 23 -1.43 0.77 -5.44
CA GLU A 23 -0.75 -0.25 -6.24
C GLU A 23 -0.58 0.23 -7.68
N PHE A 24 0.56 -0.08 -8.27
CA PHE A 24 0.85 0.23 -9.67
C PHE A 24 0.69 -1.04 -10.51
N LEU A 25 -0.45 -1.15 -11.19
CA LEU A 25 -0.97 -2.40 -11.75
C LEU A 25 -0.04 -2.98 -12.83
N ARG A 26 0.62 -2.12 -13.61
CA ARG A 26 1.57 -2.54 -14.66
C ARG A 26 2.90 -3.07 -14.13
N ALA A 27 3.25 -2.80 -12.87
CA ALA A 27 4.43 -3.39 -12.25
C ALA A 27 4.18 -4.80 -11.72
N LYS A 28 2.91 -5.24 -11.71
CA LYS A 28 2.51 -6.57 -11.26
C LYS A 28 2.44 -7.57 -12.43
N PRO A 29 2.40 -8.89 -12.15
CA PRO A 29 2.16 -9.89 -13.18
C PRO A 29 0.82 -9.62 -13.92
N PRO A 30 0.75 -9.85 -15.24
CA PRO A 30 1.80 -10.42 -16.08
C PRO A 30 2.87 -9.43 -16.59
N HIS A 31 2.63 -8.12 -16.47
CA HIS A 31 3.43 -7.08 -17.13
C HIS A 31 4.84 -6.92 -16.55
N ARG A 32 4.96 -6.82 -15.22
CA ARG A 32 6.24 -6.70 -14.49
C ARG A 32 7.12 -5.52 -14.95
N GLU A 33 6.50 -4.40 -15.33
CA GLU A 33 7.24 -3.19 -15.72
C GLU A 33 7.91 -2.54 -14.51
N ASP A 34 9.00 -1.79 -14.74
CA ASP A 34 9.68 -1.07 -13.66
C ASP A 34 8.83 0.12 -13.20
N HIS A 35 8.30 0.03 -11.98
CA HIS A 35 7.45 1.07 -11.36
C HIS A 35 8.12 2.45 -11.30
N LYS A 36 9.46 2.53 -11.36
CA LYS A 36 10.20 3.80 -11.38
C LYS A 36 10.02 4.58 -12.68
N THR A 37 9.56 3.91 -13.73
CA THR A 37 9.31 4.52 -15.05
C THR A 37 7.89 5.04 -15.21
N PHE A 38 7.02 4.83 -14.22
CA PHE A 38 5.62 5.26 -14.30
C PHE A 38 5.48 6.75 -14.00
N GLU A 39 5.06 7.51 -15.01
CA GLU A 39 4.72 8.93 -14.87
C GLU A 39 3.58 9.15 -13.86
N SER A 40 2.62 8.22 -13.80
CA SER A 40 1.54 8.22 -12.80
C SER A 40 2.10 8.18 -11.37
N ARG A 41 3.02 7.25 -11.09
CA ARG A 41 3.69 7.13 -9.79
C ARG A 41 4.43 8.41 -9.43
N LYS A 42 5.26 8.90 -10.35
CA LYS A 42 6.02 10.13 -10.12
C LYS A 42 5.09 11.31 -9.80
N LEU A 43 4.07 11.53 -10.64
CA LEU A 43 3.12 12.62 -10.47
C LEU A 43 2.36 12.53 -9.15
N ILE A 44 1.92 11.33 -8.76
CA ILE A 44 1.22 11.13 -7.48
C ILE A 44 2.14 11.43 -6.30
N LEU A 45 3.37 10.92 -6.31
CA LEU A 45 4.33 11.15 -5.22
C LEU A 45 4.72 12.63 -5.11
N ASP A 46 5.02 13.28 -6.24
CA ASP A 46 5.31 14.71 -6.29
C ASP A 46 4.13 15.55 -5.76
N TRP A 47 2.89 15.15 -6.08
CA TRP A 47 1.70 15.81 -5.57
C TRP A 47 1.51 15.59 -4.06
N LEU A 48 1.71 14.36 -3.56
CA LEU A 48 1.64 14.06 -2.13
C LEU A 48 2.66 14.91 -1.35
N ASP A 49 3.89 15.00 -1.84
CA ASP A 49 4.95 15.83 -1.25
C ASP A 49 4.58 17.32 -1.27
N GLY A 50 4.08 17.82 -2.40
CA GLY A 50 3.64 19.22 -2.55
C GLY A 50 2.48 19.59 -1.63
N GLU A 51 1.62 18.64 -1.28
CA GLU A 51 0.49 18.83 -0.36
C GLU A 51 0.83 18.54 1.11
N GLY A 52 2.07 18.13 1.40
CA GLY A 52 2.52 17.75 2.73
C GLY A 52 1.83 16.48 3.27
N ILE A 53 1.42 15.57 2.38
CA ILE A 53 0.77 14.31 2.74
C ILE A 53 1.84 13.25 2.92
N GLY A 54 1.97 12.73 4.14
CA GLY A 54 2.92 11.66 4.43
C GLY A 54 2.64 10.40 3.62
N TRP A 55 3.70 9.80 3.09
CA TRP A 55 3.66 8.51 2.42
C TRP A 55 4.96 7.74 2.64
N ARG A 56 4.93 6.42 2.47
CA ARG A 56 6.13 5.59 2.43
C ARG A 56 5.90 4.34 1.58
N GLU A 57 6.97 3.82 1.00
CA GLU A 57 6.95 2.53 0.32
C GLU A 57 6.59 1.42 1.31
N CYS A 58 5.79 0.45 0.84
CA CYS A 58 5.36 -0.69 1.66
C CYS A 58 5.31 -1.96 0.82
N ALA A 59 5.29 -3.11 1.48
CA ALA A 59 5.02 -4.38 0.83
C ALA A 59 3.49 -4.63 0.77
N PRO A 60 3.00 -5.43 -0.20
CA PRO A 60 1.59 -5.84 -0.25
C PRO A 60 1.21 -6.65 1.00
N ILE A 61 -0.07 -7.01 1.15
CA ILE A 61 -0.51 -7.85 2.28
C ILE A 61 0.35 -9.13 2.36
N ALA A 62 0.87 -9.42 3.56
CA ALA A 62 1.71 -10.58 3.81
C ALA A 62 0.98 -11.90 3.49
N SER A 63 1.72 -12.85 2.91
CA SER A 63 1.21 -14.18 2.56
C SER A 63 2.22 -15.26 2.92
N GLU A 64 1.75 -16.28 3.63
CA GLU A 64 2.50 -17.49 3.98
C GLU A 64 2.67 -18.47 2.82
N THR A 65 2.12 -18.18 1.65
CA THR A 65 2.20 -19.08 0.48
C THR A 65 2.78 -18.39 -0.75
N MET A 66 3.06 -17.10 -0.65
CA MET A 66 3.51 -16.31 -1.79
C MET A 66 4.40 -15.16 -1.34
N MET A 67 5.68 -15.22 -1.72
CA MET A 67 6.58 -14.06 -1.62
C MET A 67 6.40 -13.16 -2.84
N ARG A 68 6.02 -11.90 -2.64
CA ARG A 68 5.88 -10.91 -3.72
C ARG A 68 7.03 -9.92 -3.68
N SER A 69 7.69 -9.74 -4.83
CA SER A 69 8.62 -8.62 -5.00
C SER A 69 7.88 -7.30 -4.90
N TYR A 70 8.56 -6.29 -4.35
CA TYR A 70 8.09 -4.92 -4.35
C TYR A 70 7.82 -4.43 -5.78
N ALA A 71 6.62 -3.92 -6.02
CA ALA A 71 6.15 -3.45 -7.34
C ALA A 71 5.75 -1.96 -7.30
N GLY A 72 6.30 -1.20 -6.35
CA GLY A 72 6.10 0.23 -6.26
C GLY A 72 5.01 0.66 -5.28
N GLU A 73 4.41 -0.26 -4.52
CA GLU A 73 3.30 0.01 -3.59
C GLU A 73 3.62 1.09 -2.54
N VAL A 74 2.62 1.91 -2.23
CA VAL A 74 2.79 3.08 -1.34
C VAL A 74 1.68 3.12 -0.30
N TYR A 75 2.05 3.15 0.97
CA TYR A 75 1.15 3.50 2.07
C TYR A 75 0.97 5.02 2.13
N LEU A 76 -0.28 5.46 2.32
CA LEU A 76 -0.62 6.87 2.55
C LEU A 76 -0.92 7.10 4.03
N ASP A 77 -0.27 8.08 4.64
CA ASP A 77 -0.52 8.46 6.04
C ASP A 77 -1.75 9.35 6.17
N VAL A 78 -2.89 8.81 5.72
CA VAL A 78 -4.19 9.46 5.71
C VAL A 78 -5.20 8.48 6.32
N PRO A 79 -5.95 8.87 7.37
CA PRO A 79 -7.00 8.01 7.89
C PRO A 79 -8.08 7.82 6.84
N PHE A 80 -8.54 6.59 6.66
CA PHE A 80 -9.76 6.35 5.91
C PHE A 80 -10.97 6.85 6.72
N ASP A 81 -11.47 8.02 6.36
CA ASP A 81 -12.71 8.60 6.89
C ASP A 81 -13.31 9.54 5.83
N ARG A 82 -14.54 9.27 5.39
CA ARG A 82 -15.23 10.06 4.35
C ARG A 82 -15.52 11.49 4.77
N ARG A 83 -15.44 11.81 6.06
CA ARG A 83 -15.57 13.17 6.61
C ARG A 83 -14.23 13.88 6.75
N ASN A 84 -13.12 13.14 6.67
CA ASN A 84 -11.79 13.69 6.81
C ASN A 84 -11.41 14.51 5.56
N ALA A 85 -10.98 15.75 5.78
CA ALA A 85 -10.64 16.68 4.70
C ALA A 85 -9.45 16.20 3.86
N LEU A 86 -8.45 15.56 4.50
CA LEU A 86 -7.27 15.04 3.82
C LEU A 86 -7.62 13.83 2.96
N TYR A 87 -8.42 12.90 3.48
CA TYR A 87 -8.95 11.77 2.70
C TYR A 87 -9.72 12.26 1.48
N ARG A 88 -10.66 13.20 1.66
CA ARG A 88 -11.43 13.76 0.55
C ARG A 88 -10.56 14.44 -0.49
N LYS A 89 -9.46 15.07 -0.09
CA LYS A 89 -8.50 15.70 -0.99
C LYS A 89 -7.74 14.66 -1.82
N VAL A 90 -7.22 13.61 -1.17
CA VAL A 90 -6.58 12.47 -1.85
C VAL A 90 -7.56 11.78 -2.80
N GLN A 91 -8.77 11.51 -2.33
CA GLN A 91 -9.82 10.90 -3.14
C GLN A 91 -10.12 11.76 -4.38
N ALA A 92 -10.36 13.06 -4.20
CA ALA A 92 -10.65 13.97 -5.30
C ALA A 92 -9.47 14.10 -6.28
N PHE A 93 -8.24 13.84 -5.84
CA PHE A 93 -7.07 13.83 -6.72
C PHE A 93 -6.96 12.53 -7.54
N LEU A 94 -7.18 11.38 -6.90
CA LEU A 94 -7.02 10.05 -7.51
C LEU A 94 -8.24 9.56 -8.31
N GLU A 95 -9.44 9.99 -7.91
CA GLU A 95 -10.71 9.53 -8.48
C GLU A 95 -11.46 10.66 -9.20
N HIS A 96 -12.26 10.27 -10.18
CA HIS A 96 -13.34 11.06 -10.74
C HIS A 96 -14.54 11.11 -9.78
N PRO A 97 -15.47 12.07 -9.95
CA PRO A 97 -16.66 12.17 -9.09
C PRO A 97 -17.56 10.92 -9.05
N ASP A 98 -17.47 10.06 -10.07
CA ASP A 98 -18.17 8.78 -10.14
C ASP A 98 -17.45 7.62 -9.42
N GLY A 99 -16.29 7.90 -8.81
CA GLY A 99 -15.46 6.93 -8.11
C GLY A 99 -14.51 6.13 -9.00
N THR A 100 -14.45 6.41 -10.30
CA THR A 100 -13.47 5.76 -11.19
C THR A 100 -12.08 6.37 -11.03
N MET A 101 -11.03 5.56 -11.17
CA MET A 101 -9.64 6.03 -11.07
C MET A 101 -9.28 6.93 -12.25
N LYS A 102 -8.62 8.06 -11.97
CA LYS A 102 -8.05 8.99 -12.98
C LYS A 102 -6.79 8.45 -13.63
N PHE A 103 -6.08 7.55 -12.94
CA PHE A 103 -4.85 6.92 -13.40
C PHE A 103 -5.15 5.46 -13.73
N SER A 104 -5.11 5.10 -15.01
CA SER A 104 -5.53 3.78 -15.49
C SER A 104 -4.62 2.63 -15.04
N ASP A 105 -3.40 2.94 -14.62
CA ASP A 105 -2.39 2.01 -14.14
C ASP A 105 -2.25 1.98 -12.61
N VAL A 106 -3.13 2.68 -11.88
CA VAL A 106 -3.09 2.79 -10.42
C VAL A 106 -4.37 2.25 -9.79
N GLY A 107 -4.22 1.43 -8.75
CA GLY A 107 -5.31 1.08 -7.85
C GLY A 107 -5.18 1.84 -6.52
N PHE A 108 -6.31 2.32 -6.00
CA PHE A 108 -6.41 2.96 -4.70
C PHE A 108 -7.27 2.10 -3.77
N TYR A 109 -6.67 1.61 -2.68
CA TYR A 109 -7.28 0.58 -1.84
C TYR A 109 -7.28 0.98 -0.38
N ILE A 110 -8.27 0.43 0.34
CA ILE A 110 -8.33 0.40 1.78
C ILE A 110 -7.94 -1.01 2.22
N VAL A 111 -7.08 -1.13 3.22
CA VAL A 111 -6.88 -2.37 3.98
C VAL A 111 -7.60 -2.19 5.31
N PRO A 112 -8.77 -2.84 5.50
CA PRO A 112 -9.46 -2.77 6.77
C PRO A 112 -8.62 -3.39 7.89
N LEU A 113 -8.67 -2.81 9.09
CA LEU A 113 -8.01 -3.37 10.26
C LEU A 113 -8.46 -4.82 10.50
N GLU A 114 -9.76 -5.11 10.34
CA GLU A 114 -10.32 -6.46 10.48
C GLU A 114 -9.66 -7.47 9.53
N LEU A 115 -9.35 -7.05 8.30
CA LEU A 115 -8.61 -7.89 7.35
C LEU A 115 -7.17 -8.08 7.82
N ALA A 116 -6.51 -6.99 8.23
CA ALA A 116 -5.13 -7.02 8.68
C ALA A 116 -4.92 -7.87 9.94
N MET A 117 -5.92 -7.93 10.82
CA MET A 117 -5.90 -8.75 12.04
C MET A 117 -5.92 -10.26 11.76
N LYS A 118 -6.26 -10.71 10.54
CA LYS A 118 -6.13 -12.12 10.17
C LYS A 118 -4.68 -12.61 10.14
N ASN A 119 -3.73 -11.68 10.00
CA ASN A 119 -2.30 -11.93 9.99
C ASN A 119 -1.64 -11.51 11.33
N ALA A 120 -2.39 -11.35 12.42
CA ALA A 120 -1.83 -10.90 13.69
C ALA A 120 -0.78 -11.88 14.27
N HIS A 121 -0.88 -13.18 13.95
CA HIS A 121 0.11 -14.19 14.32
C HIS A 121 1.48 -13.97 13.65
N HIS A 122 1.55 -13.20 12.55
CA HIS A 122 2.83 -12.81 11.93
C HIS A 122 3.66 -11.88 12.82
N ASP A 123 3.05 -11.25 13.82
CA ASP A 123 3.73 -10.34 14.75
C ASP A 123 4.43 -11.10 15.90
N GLU A 124 4.22 -12.43 16.00
CA GLU A 124 4.91 -13.26 16.98
C GLU A 124 6.43 -13.27 16.73
N PRO A 125 7.27 -13.03 17.75
CA PRO A 125 8.72 -13.12 17.59
C PRO A 125 9.14 -14.46 16.98
N GLY A 126 9.97 -14.42 15.93
CA GLY A 126 10.46 -15.63 15.28
C GLY A 126 9.47 -16.27 14.29
N PHE A 127 8.29 -15.69 14.04
CA PHE A 127 7.28 -16.31 13.16
C PHE A 127 7.84 -16.60 11.77
N TRP A 128 8.43 -15.59 11.12
CA TRP A 128 8.95 -15.73 9.76
C TRP A 128 10.18 -16.63 9.70
N GLU A 129 11.00 -16.66 10.75
CA GLU A 129 12.13 -17.57 10.89
C GLU A 129 11.64 -19.02 10.96
N ARG A 130 10.67 -19.32 11.83
CA ARG A 130 10.07 -20.66 11.94
C ARG A 130 9.39 -21.08 10.64
N TRP A 131 8.59 -20.19 10.07
CA TRP A 131 7.90 -20.45 8.81
C TRP A 131 8.89 -20.75 7.66
N ALA A 132 10.05 -20.09 7.64
CA ALA A 132 11.08 -20.34 6.63
C ALA A 132 11.85 -21.66 6.84
N GLU A 133 11.89 -22.21 8.06
CA GLU A 133 12.49 -23.52 8.35
C GLU A 133 11.60 -24.69 7.87
N ASP A 134 10.29 -24.47 7.79
CA ASP A 134 9.29 -25.48 7.41
C ASP A 134 9.06 -25.58 5.87
N PHE A 135 9.83 -24.85 5.06
CA PHE A 135 9.71 -24.75 3.59
C PHE A 135 10.82 -25.50 2.84
#